data_AF-A0AA50HS97-F1
#
_entry.id   AF-A0AA50HS97-F1
#
_cell.length_a   1.000
_cell.length_b   1.000
_cell.length_c   1.000
_cell.angle_alpha   90.00
_cell.angle_beta   90.00
_cell.angle_gamma   90.00
#
_symmetry.space_group_name_H-M   'P 1'
#
loop_
_entity.id
_entity.type
_entity.pdbx_description
1 polymer ?
#
loop_
_entity_poly.entity_id
_entity_poly.type
_entity_poly.pdbx_seq_one_letter_code
_entity_poly.pdbx_strand_id
1 'polypeptide(L)' 'MTTDLSVYLDQAQRAGAESVEVYYSRSFSRPVFFEANRLKQLESSESEGVALRLWKNGQAGLAVAMARWNRKY' A
#
# COMPACT_ATOMS: atom_id res chain seq x y z
N MET A 1 9.61 11.48 5.23
CA MET A 1 9.90 10.36 6.15
C MET A 1 9.94 9.10 5.29
N THR A 2 11.12 8.64 4.89
CA THR A 2 11.26 7.37 4.18
C THR A 2 11.22 6.30 5.27
N THR A 3 10.07 5.65 5.45
CA THR A 3 9.94 4.57 6.43
C THR A 3 10.87 3.44 6.02
N ASP A 4 11.86 3.14 6.85
CA ASP A 4 12.73 2.00 6.62
C ASP A 4 11.94 0.71 6.87
N LEU A 5 11.52 0.07 5.78
CA LEU A 5 10.71 -1.13 5.82
C LEU A 5 11.52 -2.37 6.27
N SER A 6 12.86 -2.29 6.29
CA SER A 6 13.71 -3.40 6.70
C SER A 6 13.52 -3.77 8.18
N VAL A 7 13.07 -2.83 9.01
CA VAL A 7 12.75 -3.08 10.43
C VAL A 7 11.70 -4.19 10.61
N TYR A 8 10.74 -4.30 9.68
CA TYR A 8 9.69 -5.31 9.76
C TYR A 8 10.20 -6.71 9.39
N LEU A 9 11.21 -6.79 8.52
CA LEU A 9 11.87 -8.05 8.18
C LEU A 9 12.64 -8.59 9.41
N ASP A 10 13.44 -7.74 10.05
CA ASP A 10 14.21 -8.10 11.25
C ASP A 10 13.30 -8.48 12.42
N GLN A 11 12.22 -7.72 12.66
CA GLN A 11 11.25 -8.04 13.71
C GLN A 11 10.55 -9.40 13.47
N ALA A 12 10.10 -9.67 12.25
CA ALA A 12 9.44 -10.94 11.92
C ALA A 12 10.40 -12.13 12.05
N GLN A 13 11.66 -11.96 11.63
CA GLN A 13 12.67 -12.99 11.76
C GLN A 13 13.01 -13.28 13.23
N ARG A 14 13.13 -12.23 14.07
CA ARG A 14 13.30 -12.38 15.52
C ARG A 14 12.10 -13.05 16.20
N ALA A 15 10.88 -12.86 15.67
CA ALA A 15 9.68 -13.55 16.13
C ALA A 15 9.59 -15.03 15.67
N GLY A 16 10.57 -15.50 14.90
CA GLY A 16 10.68 -16.87 14.43
C GLY A 16 9.89 -17.16 13.15
N ALA A 17 9.72 -16.16 12.29
CA ALA A 17 9.25 -16.40 10.93
C ALA A 17 10.34 -17.13 10.12
N GLU A 18 9.95 -18.17 9.39
CA GLU A 18 10.80 -18.95 8.47
C GLU A 18 11.07 -18.18 7.17
N SER A 19 10.06 -17.42 6.73
CA SER A 19 10.14 -16.54 5.58
C SER A 19 9.32 -15.29 5.86
N VAL A 20 9.80 -14.14 5.39
CA VAL A 20 9.11 -12.86 5.50
C VAL A 20 9.36 -12.02 4.25
N GLU A 21 8.31 -11.36 3.79
CA GLU A 21 8.32 -10.46 2.64
C GLU A 21 7.56 -9.19 2.98
N VAL A 22 8.10 -8.05 2.54
CA VAL A 22 7.41 -6.76 2.59
C VAL A 22 7.16 -6.27 1.19
N TYR A 23 5.90 -5.94 0.89
CA TYR A 23 5.48 -5.31 -0.34
C TYR A 23 5.14 -3.85 -0.07
N TYR A 24 5.64 -2.95 -0.91
CA TYR A 24 5.28 -1.55 -0.89
C TYR A 24 4.65 -1.17 -2.22
N SER A 25 3.56 -0.41 -2.17
CA SER A 25 2.87 0.07 -3.36
C SER A 25 2.46 1.52 -3.17
N ARG A 26 2.68 2.33 -4.20
CA ARG A 26 2.17 3.70 -4.29
C ARG A 26 1.53 3.88 -5.66
N SER A 27 0.37 4.53 -5.68
CA SER A 27 -0.36 4.84 -6.90
C SER A 27 -0.79 6.30 -6.90
N PHE A 28 -0.81 6.88 -8.09
CA PHE A 28 -1.26 8.24 -8.33
C PHE A 28 -2.11 8.25 -9.61
N SER A 29 -3.28 8.89 -9.55
CA SER A 29 -4.17 9.04 -10.70
C SER A 29 -4.81 10.42 -10.74
N ARG A 30 -5.07 10.90 -11.97
CA ARG A 30 -5.81 12.13 -12.24
C ARG A 30 -6.97 11.84 -13.21
N PRO A 31 -8.05 11.22 -12.73
CA PRO A 31 -9.18 10.93 -13.60
C PRO A 31 -9.88 12.22 -14.03
N VAL A 32 -10.32 12.24 -15.28
CA VAL A 32 -11.06 13.35 -15.90
C VAL A 32 -12.44 12.83 -16.28
N PHE A 33 -13.50 13.46 -15.76
CA PHE A 33 -14.87 13.04 -16.00
C PHE A 33 -15.59 14.03 -16.91
N PHE A 34 -16.21 13.51 -17.97
CA PHE A 34 -17.04 14.28 -18.90
C PHE A 34 -18.51 13.84 -18.79
N GLU A 35 -19.43 14.77 -19.03
CA GLU A 35 -20.86 14.50 -19.19
C GLU A 35 -21.39 15.37 -20.33
N ALA A 36 -22.10 14.77 -21.29
CA ALA A 36 -22.61 15.46 -22.48
C ALA A 36 -21.54 16.32 -23.20
N ASN A 37 -20.33 15.79 -23.36
CA ASN A 37 -19.17 16.47 -23.96
C ASN A 37 -18.70 17.74 -23.22
N ARG A 38 -19.09 17.92 -21.95
CA ARG A 38 -18.61 18.98 -21.07
C ARG A 38 -17.79 18.38 -19.94
N LEU A 39 -16.70 19.06 -19.58
CA LEU A 39 -15.90 18.70 -18.41
C LEU A 39 -16.77 18.86 -17.15
N LYS A 40 -16.92 17.79 -16.37
CA LYS A 40 -17.74 17.76 -15.17
C LYS A 40 -16.90 17.82 -13.91
N GLN A 41 -15.80 17.09 -13.88
CA GLN A 41 -15.00 16.94 -12.66
C GLN A 41 -13.56 16.55 -12.98
N LEU A 42 -12.64 17.15 -12.23
CA LEU A 42 -11.26 16.72 -12.14
C LEU A 42 -11.01 16.18 -10.73
N GLU A 43 -10.37 15.03 -10.63
CA GLU A 43 -9.88 14.52 -9.35
C GLU A 43 -8.38 14.27 -9.41
N SER A 44 -7.78 14.21 -8.23
CA SER A 44 -6.47 13.64 -8.01
C SER A 44 -6.62 12.63 -6.88
N SER A 45 -6.24 11.37 -7.15
CA SER A 45 -6.22 10.31 -6.14
C SER A 45 -4.79 9.83 -5.98
N GLU A 46 -4.34 9.74 -4.74
CA GLU A 46 -3.06 9.15 -4.37
C GLU A 46 -3.32 8.05 -3.35
N SER A 47 -2.60 6.96 -3.44
CA SER A 47 -2.68 5.86 -2.49
C SER A 47 -1.31 5.29 -2.20
N GLU A 48 -1.09 4.85 -0.97
CA GLU A 48 0.15 4.22 -0.54
C GLU A 48 -0.19 3.07 0.40
N GLY A 49 0.48 1.95 0.26
CA GLY A 49 0.22 0.77 1.08
C GLY A 49 1.47 -0.08 1.29
N VAL A 50 1.47 -0.78 2.42
CA VAL A 50 2.47 -1.76 2.82
C VAL A 50 1.76 -3.05 3.16
N ALA A 51 2.28 -4.18 2.69
CA ALA A 51 1.85 -5.51 3.11
C ALA A 51 3.06 -6.29 3.66
N LEU A 52 2.88 -6.93 4.82
CA LEU A 52 3.83 -7.85 5.43
C LEU A 52 3.26 -9.26 5.35
N ARG A 53 3.97 -10.16 4.66
CA ARG A 53 3.63 -11.58 4.56
C ARG A 53 4.71 -12.39 5.24
N LEU A 54 4.32 -13.37 6.07
CA LEU A 54 5.28 -14.23 6.76
C LEU A 54 4.79 -15.68 6.84
N TRP A 55 5.72 -16.59 7.10
CA TRP A 55 5.43 -18.00 7.36
C TRP A 55 6.10 -18.48 8.62
N LYS A 56 5.41 -19.35 9.36
CA LYS A 56 5.93 -20.03 10.55
C LYS A 56 5.25 -21.37 10.71
N ASN A 57 6.01 -22.44 10.89
CA ASN A 57 5.51 -23.82 10.99
C ASN A 57 4.61 -24.21 9.81
N GLY A 58 4.96 -23.78 8.60
CA GLY A 58 4.15 -23.99 7.39
C GLY A 58 2.84 -23.18 7.31
N GLN A 59 2.57 -22.27 8.26
CA GLN A 59 1.38 -21.42 8.29
C GLN A 59 1.70 -20.01 7.80
N ALA A 60 0.87 -19.46 6.92
CA ALA A 60 1.02 -18.11 6.38
C ALA A 60 0.26 -17.06 7.22
N GLY A 61 0.85 -15.89 7.41
CA GLY A 61 0.23 -14.70 7.99
C GLY A 61 0.37 -13.49 7.07
N LEU A 62 -0.63 -12.60 7.10
CA LEU A 62 -0.66 -11.38 6.28
C LEU A 62 -1.21 -10.20 7.09
N ALA A 63 -0.49 -9.08 7.04
CA ALA A 63 -0.96 -7.78 7.55
C ALA A 63 -0.82 -6.71 6.46
N VAL A 64 -1.83 -5.85 6.32
CA VAL A 64 -1.86 -4.80 5.28
C VAL A 64 -2.26 -3.47 5.91
N ALA A 65 -1.54 -2.42 5.55
CA ALA A 65 -1.88 -1.04 5.86
C ALA A 65 -1.99 -0.25 4.55
N MET A 66 -3.01 0.60 4.43
CA MET A 66 -3.29 1.39 3.23
C MET A 66 -3.74 2.78 3.63
N ALA A 67 -3.18 3.78 2.97
CA ALA A 67 -3.58 5.18 3.04
C ALA A 67 -4.03 5.64 1.64
N ARG A 68 -5.05 6.49 1.61
CA ARG A 68 -5.56 7.10 0.37
C ARG A 68 -5.85 8.58 0.61
N TRP A 69 -5.44 9.41 -0.35
CA TRP A 69 -5.70 10.84 -0.39
C TRP A 69 -6.44 11.17 -1.68
N ASN A 70 -7.51 11.96 -1.56
CA ASN A 70 -8.26 12.46 -2.71
C ASN A 70 -8.37 13.98 -2.63
N ARG A 71 -8.17 14.66 -3.77
CA ARG A 71 -8.53 16.07 -3.97
C ARG A 71 -9.45 16.19 -5.17
N LYS A 72 -10.50 16.99 -5.01
CA LYS A 72 -11.41 17.38 -6.09
C LYS A 72 -11.08 18.81 -6.50
N TYR A 73 -11.06 19.06 -7.81
CA TYR A 73 -10.83 20.36 -8.42
C TYR A 73 -12.01 20.75 -9.29
#